data_AF-A0A3P1YX72-F1
#
_entry.id   AF-A0A3P1YX72-F1
#
_cell.length_a   1.000
_cell.length_b   1.000
_cell.length_c   1.000
_cell.angle_alpha   90.00
_cell.angle_beta   90.00
_cell.angle_gamma   90.00
#
_symmetry.space_group_name_H-M   'P 1'
#
loop_
_entity.id
_entity.type
_entity.pdbx_description
1 polymer ?
#
loop_
_entity_poly.entity_id
_entity_poly.type
_entity_poly.pdbx_seq_one_letter_code
_entity_poly.pdbx_strand_id
1 'polypeptide(L)'
;MEMVEMTLEERKEFEAFREAQRKKEEAARRKADREAYAAIVDETLATVMPELQDISAKIAERKAAVMEAFKGALEMKAELFGIKEEQRTHTFTNSDSSIRITVGHYTLDGYRDTVEEGIAKVKNFIESLAKDEGSRALVKAVFRLLSRDNQGNLKASRVLQLRRMAEEDGNEDFLEGVRIIEESYLPTSSSMFIKAAVKNANGKWEYVPLGMTEA
;
A
#
# COMPACT_ATOMS: atom_id res chain seq x y z
N MET A 1 -25.71 57.91 -44.70
CA MET A 1 -26.44 56.78 -44.09
C MET A 1 -27.13 56.06 -45.23
N GLU A 2 -26.60 54.92 -45.68
CA GLU A 2 -27.34 54.06 -46.60
C GLU A 2 -28.42 53.32 -45.81
N MET A 3 -29.70 53.59 -46.12
CA MET A 3 -30.82 52.81 -45.62
C MET A 3 -31.01 51.62 -46.55
N VAL A 4 -30.59 50.43 -46.11
CA VAL A 4 -30.87 49.18 -46.81
C VAL A 4 -32.30 48.76 -46.46
N GLU A 5 -33.24 48.93 -47.39
CA GLU A 5 -34.59 48.38 -47.27
C GLU A 5 -34.54 46.86 -47.51
N MET A 6 -34.33 46.09 -46.45
CA MET A 6 -34.37 44.62 -46.51
C MET A 6 -35.81 44.10 -46.59
N THR A 7 -36.06 43.19 -47.53
CA THR A 7 -37.31 42.42 -47.62
C THR A 7 -37.48 41.48 -46.42
N LEU A 8 -38.71 41.02 -46.14
CA LEU A 8 -39.02 40.14 -45.00
C LEU A 8 -38.24 38.81 -45.02
N GLU A 9 -37.88 38.30 -46.19
CA GLU A 9 -37.08 37.07 -46.35
C GLU A 9 -35.60 37.34 -46.07
N GLU A 10 -35.04 38.43 -46.60
CA GLU A 10 -33.66 38.84 -46.34
C GLU A 10 -33.41 39.14 -44.85
N ARG A 11 -34.41 39.69 -44.14
CA ARG A 11 -34.31 39.91 -42.68
C ARG A 11 -34.23 38.60 -41.89
N LYS A 12 -35.01 37.58 -42.27
CA LYS A 12 -34.99 36.26 -41.63
C LYS A 12 -33.68 35.53 -41.87
N GLU A 13 -33.16 35.60 -43.10
CA GLU A 13 -31.85 35.02 -43.44
C GLU A 13 -30.70 35.73 -42.72
N PHE A 14 -30.77 37.05 -42.57
CA PHE A 14 -29.79 37.82 -41.81
C PHE A 14 -29.83 37.52 -40.31
N GLU A 15 -31.01 37.37 -39.71
CA GLU A 15 -31.17 36.96 -38.32
C GLU A 15 -30.64 35.54 -38.07
N ALA A 16 -30.97 34.59 -38.96
CA ALA A 16 -30.45 33.23 -38.89
C ALA A 16 -28.91 33.19 -39.05
N PHE A 17 -28.35 34.00 -39.95
CA PHE A 17 -26.91 34.16 -40.10
C PHE A 17 -26.26 34.74 -38.85
N ARG A 18 -26.86 35.77 -38.23
CA ARG A 18 -26.38 36.38 -36.99
C ARG A 18 -26.42 35.41 -35.81
N GLU A 19 -27.45 34.58 -35.71
CA GLU A 19 -27.55 33.56 -34.66
C GLU A 19 -26.53 32.43 -34.87
N ALA A 20 -26.32 31.99 -36.11
CA ALA A 20 -25.29 31.01 -36.47
C ALA A 20 -23.87 31.53 -36.17
N GLN A 21 -23.59 32.80 -36.49
CA GLN A 21 -22.31 33.45 -36.13
C GLN A 21 -22.12 33.51 -34.62
N ARG A 22 -23.14 33.92 -33.85
CA ARG A 22 -23.08 33.92 -32.38
C ARG A 22 -22.79 32.53 -31.79
N LYS A 23 -23.46 31.49 -32.29
CA LYS A 23 -23.22 30.10 -31.84
C LYS A 23 -21.80 29.64 -32.16
N LYS A 24 -21.26 30.03 -33.33
CA LYS A 24 -19.89 29.71 -33.74
C LYS A 24 -18.86 30.46 -32.88
N GLU A 25 -19.08 31.74 -32.61
CA GLU A 25 -18.24 32.56 -31.73
C GLU A 25 -18.26 32.04 -30.29
N GLU A 26 -19.42 31.65 -29.77
CA GLU A 26 -19.54 31.08 -28.43
C GLU A 26 -18.87 29.71 -28.34
N ALA A 27 -19.02 28.85 -29.34
CA ALA A 27 -18.31 27.57 -29.42
C ALA A 27 -16.80 27.76 -29.53
N ALA A 28 -16.33 28.73 -30.31
CA ALA A 28 -14.92 29.10 -30.43
C ALA A 28 -14.36 29.63 -29.10
N ARG A 29 -15.12 30.49 -28.40
CA ARG A 29 -14.75 31.00 -27.08
C ARG A 29 -14.67 29.88 -26.06
N ARG A 30 -15.66 28.98 -25.98
CA ARG A 30 -15.61 27.80 -25.10
C ARG A 30 -14.46 26.85 -25.43
N LYS A 31 -14.04 26.78 -26.69
CA LYS A 31 -12.85 26.02 -27.10
C LYS A 31 -11.57 26.71 -26.59
N ALA A 32 -11.45 28.03 -26.83
CA ALA A 32 -10.32 28.83 -26.35
C ALA A 32 -10.20 28.83 -24.82
N ASP A 33 -11.32 28.94 -24.09
CA ASP A 33 -11.34 28.90 -22.62
C ASP A 33 -10.83 27.55 -22.09
N ARG A 34 -11.17 26.43 -22.76
CA ARG A 34 -10.66 25.10 -22.41
C ARG A 34 -9.17 24.94 -22.72
N GLU A 35 -8.72 25.46 -23.85
CA GLU A 35 -7.30 25.45 -24.23
C GLU A 35 -6.46 26.31 -23.27
N ALA A 36 -6.96 27.48 -22.88
CA ALA A 36 -6.32 28.34 -21.89
C ALA A 36 -6.24 27.67 -20.51
N TYR A 37 -7.32 27.02 -20.05
CA TYR A 37 -7.31 26.27 -18.81
C TYR A 37 -6.29 25.11 -18.86
N ALA A 38 -6.26 24.34 -19.96
CA ALA A 38 -5.29 23.26 -20.14
C ALA A 38 -3.86 23.79 -20.09
N ALA A 39 -3.56 24.92 -20.75
CA ALA A 39 -2.24 25.54 -20.71
C ALA A 39 -1.84 25.98 -19.28
N ILE A 40 -2.77 26.55 -18.51
CA ILE A 40 -2.52 26.93 -17.11
C ILE A 40 -2.24 25.68 -16.26
N VAL A 41 -2.99 24.60 -16.46
CA VAL A 41 -2.75 23.33 -15.77
C VAL A 41 -1.37 22.78 -16.13
N ASP A 42 -1.01 22.75 -17.42
CA ASP A 42 0.28 22.26 -17.89
C ASP A 42 1.44 23.08 -17.32
N GLU A 43 1.33 24.41 -17.28
CA GLU A 43 2.34 25.30 -16.69
C GLU A 43 2.46 25.09 -15.17
N THR A 44 1.32 24.94 -14.49
CA THR A 44 1.28 24.65 -13.05
C THR A 44 1.96 23.30 -12.76
N LEU A 45 1.66 22.26 -13.55
CA LEU A 45 2.29 20.95 -13.42
C LEU A 45 3.79 21.01 -13.72
N ALA A 46 4.20 21.75 -14.76
CA ALA A 46 5.61 21.93 -15.11
C ALA A 46 6.40 22.63 -13.99
N THR A 47 5.74 23.47 -13.20
CA THR A 47 6.35 24.16 -12.05
C THR A 47 6.38 23.29 -10.80
N VAL A 48 5.25 22.65 -10.46
CA VAL A 48 5.09 21.93 -9.17
C VAL A 48 5.72 20.54 -9.21
N MET A 49 5.66 19.83 -10.34
CA MET A 49 6.16 18.46 -10.43
C MET A 49 7.66 18.31 -10.12
N PRO A 50 8.56 19.17 -10.64
CA PRO A 50 9.98 19.12 -10.28
C PRO A 50 10.23 19.30 -8.78
N GLU A 51 9.51 20.21 -8.12
CA GLU A 51 9.65 20.44 -6.68
C GLU A 51 9.24 19.20 -5.87
N LEU A 52 8.10 18.58 -6.22
CA LEU A 52 7.64 17.36 -5.56
C LEU A 52 8.61 16.18 -5.79
N GLN A 53 9.16 16.07 -7.00
CA GLN A 53 10.16 15.05 -7.33
C GLN A 53 11.47 15.25 -6.55
N ASP A 54 11.94 16.49 -6.41
CA ASP A 54 13.14 16.83 -5.64
C ASP A 54 12.97 16.50 -4.15
N ILE A 55 11.83 16.88 -3.55
CA ILE A 55 11.51 16.52 -2.16
C ILE A 55 11.49 14.99 -1.98
N SER A 56 10.84 14.27 -2.91
CA SER A 56 10.79 12.80 -2.88
C SER A 56 12.18 12.17 -2.97
N ALA A 57 13.03 12.67 -3.88
CA ALA A 57 14.40 12.21 -4.05
C ALA A 57 15.24 12.45 -2.79
N LYS A 58 15.15 13.65 -2.19
CA LYS A 58 15.82 13.98 -0.93
C LYS A 58 15.37 13.07 0.21
N ILE A 59 14.06 12.79 0.32
CA ILE A 59 13.56 11.85 1.34
C ILE A 59 14.13 10.45 1.13
N ALA A 60 14.16 9.95 -0.10
CA ALA A 60 14.72 8.64 -0.44
C ALA A 60 16.22 8.55 -0.09
N GLU A 61 16.99 9.57 -0.47
CA GLU A 61 18.43 9.67 -0.16
C GLU A 61 18.67 9.67 1.36
N ARG A 62 17.91 10.47 2.11
CA ARG A 62 18.05 10.53 3.58
C ARG A 62 17.67 9.21 4.24
N LYS A 63 16.64 8.51 3.76
CA LYS A 63 16.29 7.18 4.28
C LYS A 63 17.41 6.16 4.03
N ALA A 64 18.00 6.17 2.84
CA ALA A 64 19.14 5.31 2.53
C ALA A 64 20.36 5.61 3.41
N ALA A 65 20.69 6.89 3.62
CA ALA A 65 21.80 7.30 4.47
C ALA A 65 21.63 6.86 5.93
N VAL A 66 20.41 6.95 6.48
CA VAL A 66 20.12 6.45 7.82
C VAL A 66 20.33 4.94 7.90
N MET A 67 19.87 4.17 6.90
CA MET A 67 20.07 2.71 6.89
C MET A 67 21.56 2.35 6.88
N GLU A 68 22.35 3.03 6.05
CA GLU A 68 23.80 2.81 5.99
C GLU A 68 24.48 3.15 7.33
N ALA A 69 24.04 4.22 8.00
CA ALA A 69 24.56 4.59 9.32
C ALA A 69 24.32 3.52 10.40
N PHE A 70 23.22 2.76 10.31
CA PHE A 70 22.91 1.68 11.24
C PHE A 70 23.45 0.31 10.80
N LYS A 71 23.90 0.17 9.56
CA LYS A 71 24.43 -1.09 9.02
C LYS A 71 25.61 -1.62 9.84
N GLY A 72 26.58 -0.76 10.19
CA GLY A 72 27.71 -1.16 11.04
C GLY A 72 27.27 -1.61 12.44
N ALA A 73 26.23 -1.00 13.00
CA ALA A 73 25.67 -1.44 14.28
C ALA A 73 24.96 -2.80 14.18
N LEU A 74 24.33 -3.10 13.04
CA LEU A 74 23.72 -4.40 12.76
C LEU A 74 24.78 -5.49 12.55
N GLU A 75 25.81 -5.22 11.75
CA GLU A 75 26.92 -6.14 11.52
C GLU A 75 27.62 -6.51 12.83
N MET A 76 27.97 -5.51 13.65
CA MET A 76 28.59 -5.74 14.96
C MET A 76 27.67 -6.53 15.91
N LYS A 77 26.35 -6.29 15.87
CA LYS A 77 25.38 -7.07 16.66
C LYS A 77 25.34 -8.53 16.19
N ALA A 78 25.33 -8.79 14.89
CA ALA A 78 25.34 -10.14 14.35
C ALA A 78 26.61 -10.89 14.74
N GLU A 79 27.77 -10.23 14.69
CA GLU A 79 29.06 -10.79 15.14
C GLU A 79 29.08 -11.09 16.64
N LEU A 80 28.64 -10.14 17.48
CA LEU A 80 28.67 -10.28 18.94
C LEU A 80 27.77 -11.41 19.46
N PHE A 81 26.59 -11.58 18.86
CA PHE A 81 25.59 -12.54 19.34
C PHE A 81 25.56 -13.84 18.54
N GLY A 82 26.24 -13.93 17.40
CA GLY A 82 26.36 -15.15 16.59
C GLY A 82 25.03 -15.70 16.05
N ILE A 83 23.96 -14.89 16.09
CA ILE A 83 22.63 -15.27 15.63
C ILE A 83 22.47 -14.77 14.19
N LYS A 84 22.12 -15.69 13.28
CA LYS A 84 21.74 -15.35 11.91
C LYS A 84 20.55 -14.41 11.96
N GLU A 85 20.72 -13.18 11.49
CA GLU A 85 19.73 -12.12 11.70
C GLU A 85 18.54 -12.31 10.76
N GLU A 86 17.52 -13.06 11.21
CA GLU A 86 16.22 -13.16 10.52
C GLU A 86 15.33 -11.92 10.74
N GLN A 87 15.71 -11.10 11.72
CA GLN A 87 15.00 -9.88 12.08
C GLN A 87 15.13 -8.85 10.94
N ARG A 88 13.99 -8.37 10.42
CA ARG A 88 13.92 -7.35 9.35
C ARG A 88 13.61 -5.93 9.85
N THR A 89 13.39 -5.79 11.15
CA THR A 89 13.03 -4.52 11.81
C THR A 89 13.81 -4.41 13.10
N HIS A 90 14.60 -3.36 13.22
CA HIS A 90 15.50 -3.12 14.34
C HIS A 90 15.11 -1.83 15.03
N THR A 91 15.00 -1.87 16.36
CA THR A 91 14.78 -0.68 17.16
C THR A 91 16.02 -0.40 17.99
N PHE A 92 16.60 0.77 17.79
CA PHE A 92 17.73 1.28 18.55
C PHE A 92 17.22 2.36 19.50
N THR A 93 17.61 2.26 20.77
CA THR A 93 17.37 3.29 21.79
C THR A 93 18.73 3.69 22.33
N ASN A 94 18.99 4.99 22.49
CA ASN A 94 20.25 5.46 23.04
C ASN A 94 20.37 5.17 24.55
N SER A 95 21.58 5.26 25.08
CA SER A 95 21.89 4.85 26.46
C SER A 95 21.11 5.59 27.54
N ASP A 96 20.79 6.87 27.31
CA ASP A 96 19.98 7.69 28.24
C ASP A 96 18.46 7.54 28.03
N SER A 97 18.03 6.70 27.08
CA SER A 97 16.64 6.44 26.74
C SER A 97 15.83 7.70 26.38
N SER A 98 16.47 8.69 25.76
CA SER A 98 15.82 9.91 25.25
C SER A 98 15.42 9.82 23.78
N ILE A 99 16.12 9.02 22.97
CA ILE A 99 15.92 8.94 21.52
C ILE A 99 15.80 7.48 21.10
N ARG A 100 14.86 7.23 20.18
CA ARG A 100 14.62 5.92 19.59
C ARG A 100 14.46 6.03 18.09
N ILE A 101 15.06 5.09 17.37
CA ILE A 101 14.84 4.90 15.95
C ILE A 101 14.54 3.44 15.64
N THR A 102 13.55 3.22 14.79
CA THR A 102 13.20 1.91 14.25
C THR A 102 13.43 1.93 12.75
N VAL A 103 14.33 1.08 12.27
CA VAL A 103 14.63 0.92 10.84
C VAL A 103 14.25 -0.49 10.40
N GLY A 104 13.69 -0.64 9.21
CA GLY A 104 13.33 -1.95 8.71
C GLY A 104 12.68 -1.93 7.33
N HIS A 105 12.28 -3.12 6.89
CA HIS A 105 11.48 -3.29 5.68
C HIS A 105 10.09 -3.80 6.04
N TYR A 106 9.09 -3.28 5.33
CA TYR A 106 7.80 -3.95 5.28
C TYR A 106 7.98 -5.32 4.62
N THR A 107 7.23 -6.29 5.12
CA THR A 107 7.26 -7.65 4.63
C THR A 107 5.93 -7.95 3.95
N LEU A 108 6.01 -8.51 2.75
CA LEU A 108 4.89 -9.14 2.09
C LEU A 108 4.95 -10.63 2.38
N ASP A 109 3.83 -11.17 2.85
CA ASP A 109 3.67 -12.60 3.08
C ASP A 109 3.66 -13.30 1.72
N GLY A 110 4.73 -14.04 1.41
CA GLY A 110 4.83 -14.85 0.19
C GLY A 110 4.92 -16.33 0.55
N TYR A 111 4.63 -17.20 -0.42
CA TYR A 111 4.70 -18.65 -0.24
C TYR A 111 5.25 -19.32 -1.50
N ARG A 112 5.84 -20.50 -1.32
CA ARG A 112 6.25 -21.40 -2.41
C ARG A 112 5.03 -22.05 -3.07
N ASP A 113 5.24 -22.62 -4.24
CA ASP A 113 4.24 -23.41 -4.99
C ASP A 113 3.64 -24.57 -4.18
N THR A 114 4.40 -25.13 -3.24
CA THR A 114 3.95 -26.18 -2.32
C THR A 114 2.85 -25.76 -1.35
N VAL A 115 2.55 -24.45 -1.23
CA VAL A 115 1.49 -23.96 -0.33
C VAL A 115 0.11 -24.52 -0.70
N GLU A 116 -0.15 -24.73 -2.00
CA GLU A 116 -1.45 -25.25 -2.45
C GLU A 116 -1.66 -26.69 -2.01
N GLU A 117 -0.60 -27.49 -1.93
CA GLU A 117 -0.64 -28.87 -1.46
C GLU A 117 -1.04 -28.91 0.02
N GLY A 118 -0.41 -28.05 0.84
CA GLY A 118 -0.77 -27.89 2.25
C GLY A 118 -2.21 -27.41 2.42
N ILE A 119 -2.64 -26.40 1.65
CA ILE A 119 -4.02 -25.90 1.66
C ILE A 119 -5.00 -27.02 1.29
N ALA A 120 -4.72 -27.79 0.24
CA ALA A 120 -5.58 -28.89 -0.19
C ALA A 120 -5.72 -29.96 0.91
N LYS A 121 -4.62 -30.31 1.59
CA LYS A 121 -4.63 -31.27 2.69
C LYS A 121 -5.49 -30.79 3.87
N VAL A 122 -5.35 -29.52 4.26
CA VAL A 122 -6.22 -28.91 5.29
C VAL A 122 -7.68 -28.91 4.87
N LYS A 123 -7.99 -28.54 3.62
CA LYS A 123 -9.38 -28.51 3.12
C LYS A 123 -10.01 -29.90 3.14
N ASN A 124 -9.30 -30.91 2.63
CA ASN A 124 -9.79 -32.29 2.59
C ASN A 124 -10.11 -32.81 3.99
N PHE A 125 -9.25 -32.54 4.97
CA PHE A 125 -9.50 -32.91 6.36
C PHE A 125 -10.76 -32.22 6.91
N ILE A 126 -10.85 -30.91 6.76
CA ILE A 126 -11.96 -30.13 7.31
C ILE A 126 -13.31 -30.46 6.65
N GLU A 127 -13.32 -30.75 5.35
CA GLU A 127 -14.51 -31.23 4.65
C GLU A 127 -14.98 -32.61 5.15
N SER A 128 -14.04 -33.48 5.54
CA SER A 128 -14.39 -34.78 6.13
C SER A 128 -15.14 -34.67 7.47
N LEU A 129 -14.92 -33.57 8.20
CA LEU A 129 -15.57 -33.28 9.48
C LEU A 129 -16.97 -32.66 9.33
N ALA A 130 -17.34 -32.15 8.15
CA ALA A 130 -18.54 -31.33 7.92
C ALA A 130 -19.90 -32.07 7.99
N LYS A 131 -20.01 -33.13 8.81
CA LYS A 131 -21.18 -34.03 8.89
C LYS A 131 -22.28 -33.51 9.84
N ASP A 132 -21.97 -32.63 10.78
CA ASP A 132 -22.92 -32.07 11.76
C ASP A 132 -22.89 -30.52 11.82
N GLU A 133 -23.88 -29.92 12.50
CA GLU A 133 -24.03 -28.46 12.59
C GLU A 133 -22.91 -27.75 13.34
N GLY A 134 -22.31 -28.39 14.35
CA GLY A 134 -21.16 -27.83 15.07
C GLY A 134 -19.94 -27.76 14.18
N SER A 135 -19.72 -28.79 13.37
CA SER A 135 -18.62 -28.88 12.41
C SER A 135 -18.70 -27.85 11.30
N ARG A 136 -19.89 -27.38 10.90
CA ARG A 136 -20.03 -26.31 9.88
C ARG A 136 -19.42 -24.98 10.33
N ALA A 137 -19.48 -24.66 11.63
CA ALA A 137 -18.91 -23.42 12.16
C ALA A 137 -17.38 -23.45 12.11
N LEU A 138 -16.79 -24.59 12.49
CA LEU A 138 -15.34 -24.84 12.42
C LEU A 138 -14.84 -24.77 10.96
N VAL A 139 -15.54 -25.42 10.03
CA VAL A 139 -15.23 -25.39 8.59
C VAL A 139 -15.15 -23.96 8.06
N LYS A 140 -16.16 -23.13 8.40
CA LYS A 140 -16.17 -21.71 8.00
C LYS A 140 -15.02 -20.92 8.62
N ALA A 141 -14.67 -21.21 9.87
CA ALA A 141 -13.55 -20.56 10.54
C ALA A 141 -12.22 -20.89 9.85
N VAL A 142 -11.97 -22.16 9.53
CA VAL A 142 -10.75 -22.59 8.84
C VAL A 142 -10.67 -22.00 7.43
N PHE A 143 -11.76 -22.01 6.66
CA PHE A 143 -11.76 -21.35 5.35
C PHE A 143 -11.49 -19.85 5.43
N ARG A 144 -11.92 -19.18 6.50
CA ARG A 144 -11.60 -17.77 6.73
C ARG A 144 -10.10 -17.58 7.00
N LEU A 145 -9.46 -18.50 7.73
CA LEU A 145 -8.01 -18.44 7.95
C LEU A 145 -7.22 -18.70 6.67
N LEU A 146 -7.69 -19.63 5.84
CA LEU A 146 -7.11 -19.93 4.52
C LEU A 146 -7.49 -18.89 3.44
N SER A 147 -8.30 -17.89 3.77
CA SER A 147 -8.66 -16.86 2.81
C SER A 147 -7.48 -15.96 2.51
N ARG A 148 -7.32 -15.65 1.21
CA ARG A 148 -6.28 -14.77 0.70
C ARG A 148 -6.67 -13.31 0.85
N ASP A 149 -5.67 -12.44 0.86
CA ASP A 149 -5.89 -11.00 0.72
C ASP A 149 -6.15 -10.59 -0.73
N ASN A 150 -6.35 -9.29 -0.95
CA ASN A 150 -6.61 -8.73 -2.27
C ASN A 150 -5.46 -8.94 -3.28
N GLN A 151 -4.26 -9.29 -2.79
CA GLN A 151 -3.08 -9.57 -3.61
C GLN A 151 -2.91 -11.07 -3.86
N GLY A 152 -3.82 -11.91 -3.36
CA GLY A 152 -3.77 -13.36 -3.55
C GLY A 152 -2.88 -14.11 -2.55
N ASN A 153 -2.40 -13.44 -1.50
CA ASN A 153 -1.49 -14.02 -0.52
C ASN A 153 -2.20 -14.45 0.77
N LEU A 154 -1.69 -15.51 1.40
CA LEU A 154 -2.14 -15.96 2.71
C LEU A 154 -1.53 -15.07 3.82
N LYS A 155 -2.29 -14.72 4.85
CA LYS A 155 -1.72 -13.94 5.97
C LYS A 155 -1.00 -14.85 6.95
N ALA A 156 0.27 -14.55 7.27
CA ALA A 156 1.06 -15.34 8.21
C ALA A 156 0.41 -15.41 9.60
N SER A 157 -0.24 -14.32 10.04
CA SER A 157 -0.99 -14.29 11.30
C SER A 157 -2.17 -15.25 11.33
N ARG A 158 -2.79 -15.55 10.18
CA ARG A 158 -3.88 -16.53 10.07
C ARG A 158 -3.34 -17.96 10.05
N VAL A 159 -2.18 -18.19 9.44
CA VAL A 159 -1.50 -19.50 9.49
C VAL A 159 -1.14 -19.86 10.92
N LEU A 160 -0.65 -18.91 11.72
CA LEU A 160 -0.37 -19.16 13.13
C LEU A 160 -1.62 -19.54 13.93
N GLN A 161 -2.76 -18.93 13.62
CA GLN A 161 -4.05 -19.30 14.24
C GLN A 161 -4.48 -20.70 13.79
N LEU A 162 -4.31 -21.01 12.51
CA LEU A 162 -4.60 -22.33 11.95
C LEU A 162 -3.75 -23.43 12.59
N ARG A 163 -2.46 -23.14 12.87
CA ARG A 163 -1.57 -24.05 13.58
C ARG A 163 -2.07 -24.36 14.98
N ARG A 164 -2.46 -23.34 15.75
CA ARG A 164 -3.03 -23.56 17.10
C ARG A 164 -4.28 -24.43 17.04
N MET A 165 -5.16 -24.22 16.06
CA MET A 165 -6.34 -25.08 15.87
C MET A 165 -5.95 -26.52 15.53
N ALA A 166 -4.93 -26.72 14.68
CA ALA A 166 -4.45 -28.05 14.36
C ALA A 166 -3.78 -28.75 15.55
N GLU A 167 -3.03 -28.01 16.37
CA GLU A 167 -2.44 -28.50 17.63
C GLU A 167 -3.51 -28.90 18.65
N GLU A 168 -4.60 -28.12 18.75
CA GLU A 168 -5.73 -28.42 19.66
C GLU A 168 -6.55 -29.64 19.21
N ASP A 169 -6.72 -29.82 17.90
CA ASP A 169 -7.43 -30.97 17.32
C ASP A 169 -6.59 -32.25 17.35
N GLY A 170 -5.27 -32.13 17.17
CA GLY A 170 -4.31 -33.24 17.28
C GLY A 170 -4.32 -34.22 16.10
N ASN A 171 -5.09 -33.95 15.04
CA ASN A 171 -5.11 -34.79 13.85
C ASN A 171 -3.82 -34.63 13.01
N GLU A 172 -3.20 -35.77 12.67
CA GLU A 172 -1.96 -35.80 11.91
C GLU A 172 -2.09 -35.19 10.51
N ASP A 173 -3.20 -35.42 9.82
CA ASP A 173 -3.43 -34.88 8.48
C ASP A 173 -3.57 -33.36 8.50
N PHE A 174 -4.26 -32.84 9.52
CA PHE A 174 -4.43 -31.41 9.70
C PHE A 174 -3.09 -30.74 10.04
N LEU A 175 -2.36 -31.30 11.01
CA LEU A 175 -1.03 -30.81 11.42
C LEU A 175 -0.03 -30.84 10.26
N GLU A 176 -0.03 -31.90 9.45
CA GLU A 176 0.82 -31.99 8.27
C GLU A 176 0.45 -30.93 7.23
N GLY A 177 -0.85 -30.75 6.94
CA GLY A 177 -1.30 -29.71 6.01
C GLY A 177 -0.87 -28.31 6.45
N VAL A 178 -0.99 -27.98 7.74
CA VAL A 178 -0.55 -26.68 8.27
C VAL A 178 0.97 -26.55 8.22
N ARG A 179 1.71 -27.59 8.59
CA ARG A 179 3.18 -27.59 8.53
C ARG A 179 3.70 -27.35 7.12
N ILE A 180 3.10 -27.96 6.09
CA ILE A 180 3.47 -27.68 4.69
C ILE A 180 3.25 -26.20 4.34
N ILE A 181 2.12 -25.62 4.79
CA ILE A 181 1.85 -24.18 4.61
C ILE A 181 2.93 -23.33 5.31
N GLU A 182 3.32 -23.68 6.53
CA GLU A 182 4.37 -22.98 7.28
C GLU A 182 5.75 -23.09 6.62
N GLU A 183 6.13 -24.29 6.19
CA GLU A 183 7.41 -24.54 5.50
C GLU A 183 7.48 -23.87 4.13
N SER A 184 6.32 -23.68 3.49
CA SER A 184 6.23 -22.93 2.23
C SER A 184 6.36 -21.42 2.41
N TYR A 185 6.33 -20.89 3.63
CA TYR A 185 6.38 -19.44 3.88
C TYR A 185 7.71 -18.83 3.40
N LEU A 186 7.62 -17.88 2.47
CA LEU A 186 8.72 -17.18 1.86
C LEU A 186 8.46 -15.66 1.83
N PRO A 187 8.71 -14.96 2.95
CA PRO A 187 8.44 -13.52 3.04
C PRO A 187 9.34 -12.71 2.11
N THR A 188 8.77 -11.75 1.38
CA THR A 188 9.52 -10.82 0.51
C THR A 188 9.56 -9.43 1.14
N SER A 189 10.73 -8.80 1.17
CA SER A 189 10.84 -7.41 1.62
C SER A 189 10.28 -6.47 0.55
N SER A 190 9.38 -5.56 0.92
CA SER A 190 8.82 -4.56 0.01
C SER A 190 9.49 -3.20 0.20
N SER A 191 8.90 -2.33 1.01
CA SER A 191 9.32 -0.94 1.16
C SER A 191 10.09 -0.74 2.47
N MET A 192 11.15 0.05 2.42
CA MET A 192 11.87 0.46 3.63
C MET A 192 11.05 1.49 4.42
N PHE A 193 11.11 1.39 5.75
CA PHE A 193 10.53 2.41 6.64
C PHE A 193 11.50 2.79 7.75
N ILE A 194 11.30 4.01 8.26
CA ILE A 194 12.02 4.56 9.39
C ILE A 194 10.96 5.19 10.30
N LYS A 195 11.02 4.89 11.59
CA LYS A 195 10.26 5.60 12.62
C LYS A 195 11.24 6.20 13.61
N ALA A 196 11.14 7.50 13.84
CA ALA A 196 11.95 8.18 14.85
C ALA A 196 11.04 8.68 15.96
N ALA A 197 11.50 8.58 17.20
CA ALA A 197 10.79 9.10 18.36
C ALA A 197 11.75 9.74 19.36
N VAL A 198 11.31 10.83 19.97
CA VAL A 198 12.01 11.56 21.03
C VAL A 198 11.15 11.54 22.28
N LYS A 199 11.76 11.38 23.43
CA LYS A 199 11.07 11.40 24.72
C LYS A 199 10.87 12.85 25.17
N ASN A 200 9.63 13.22 25.46
CA ASN A 200 9.31 14.57 25.95
C ASN A 200 9.61 14.72 27.45
N ALA A 201 9.44 15.94 27.98
CA ALA A 201 9.67 16.25 29.39
C ALA A 201 8.83 15.41 30.38
N ASN A 202 7.68 14.87 29.93
CA ASN A 202 6.81 14.00 30.72
C ASN A 202 7.16 12.52 30.58
N GLY A 203 8.24 12.19 29.87
CA GLY A 203 8.69 10.82 29.66
C GLY A 203 7.93 10.04 28.59
N LYS A 204 7.06 10.69 27.80
CA LYS A 204 6.29 10.07 26.71
C LYS A 204 7.07 10.12 25.40
N TRP A 205 6.98 9.05 24.60
CA TRP A 205 7.52 9.04 23.24
C TRP A 205 6.67 9.88 22.30
N GLU A 206 7.28 10.85 21.65
CA GLU A 206 6.72 11.66 20.57
C GLU A 206 7.38 11.25 19.26
N TYR A 207 6.57 10.79 18.32
CA TYR A 207 7.07 10.35 17.01
C TYR A 207 7.34 11.57 16.13
N VAL A 208 8.49 11.56 15.46
CA VAL A 208 8.82 12.56 14.45
C VAL A 208 8.06 12.18 13.18
N PRO A 209 7.18 13.06 12.65
CA PRO A 209 6.44 12.78 11.43
C PRO A 209 7.40 12.75 10.25
N LEU A 210 7.49 11.61 9.57
CA LEU A 210 8.36 11.43 8.39
C LEU A 210 7.54 11.26 7.09
N GLY A 211 6.22 11.37 7.20
CA GLY A 211 5.28 11.37 6.08
C GLY A 211 4.07 12.27 6.36
N MET A 212 3.38 12.68 5.30
CA MET A 212 2.21 13.57 5.40
C MET A 212 1.03 12.98 6.18
N THR A 213 0.94 11.65 6.27
CA THR A 213 -0.12 10.96 7.04
C THR A 213 0.18 10.85 8.53
N GLU A 214 1.39 11.23 8.95
CA GLU A 214 1.86 11.13 10.34
C GLU A 214 1.95 12.49 11.04
N ALA A 215 1.75 13.58 10.29
CA ALA A 215 1.83 14.97 10.74
C ALA A 215 0.54 15.47 11.43
#